data_AF-B1ZJB1-F1
#
_entry.id   AF-B1ZJB1-F1
#
_cell.length_a   1.000
_cell.length_b   1.000
_cell.length_c   1.000
_cell.angle_alpha   90.00
_cell.angle_beta   90.00
_cell.angle_gamma   90.00
#
_symmetry.space_group_name_H-M   'P 1'
#
loop_
_entity.id
_entity.type
_entity.pdbx_description
1 polymer ?
#
loop_
_entity_poly.entity_id
_entity_poly.type
_entity_poly.pdbx_seq_one_letter_code
_entity_poly.pdbx_strand_id
1 'polypeptide(L)'
;MLKTLLRFAGFSPPAPPPRPPSARWVAPKGKSSVAPVAPPPAPVVPVEDPAAAKRAWARDIAERQANRRFAEAVVVLTRAADRNVSWVDPVDLAWAGNVVPEDVHTYLRVRAYAGLQTRILGDDERGDPKRTAAYRAGLIRLAATDFEVWTTGLAAYDRAVADATARGASAPEAISVPTVVEDGIAKLAVEKIKRLADAAARRGGNASGGTPAGTPPGTPPVTPPTGTKKDRDDEEPTPDAPAGPRR
;
A
#
# COMPACT_ATOMS: atom_id res chain seq x y z
N MET A 1 24.81 50.27 2.60
CA MET A 1 26.07 49.59 2.22
C MET A 1 25.82 48.22 1.56
N LEU A 2 24.84 47.41 2.00
CA LEU A 2 24.51 46.12 1.36
C LEU A 2 23.90 46.23 -0.06
N LYS A 3 23.21 47.33 -0.37
CA LYS A 3 22.62 47.59 -1.71
C LYS A 3 23.65 47.87 -2.81
N THR A 4 24.89 48.22 -2.45
CA THR A 4 25.95 48.56 -3.40
C THR A 4 26.75 47.34 -3.83
N LEU A 5 26.86 46.32 -2.96
CA LEU A 5 27.58 45.07 -3.24
C LEU A 5 26.80 44.12 -4.17
N LEU A 6 25.46 44.18 -4.20
CA LEU A 6 24.66 43.35 -5.13
C LEU A 6 24.68 43.82 -6.60
N ARG A 7 25.15 45.05 -6.90
CA ARG A 7 25.22 45.57 -8.28
C ARG A 7 26.45 45.10 -9.07
N PHE A 8 27.50 44.61 -8.40
CA PHE A 8 28.75 44.16 -9.05
C PHE A 8 28.72 42.70 -9.50
N ALA A 9 27.70 41.91 -9.12
CA ALA A 9 27.58 40.48 -9.45
C ALA A 9 26.57 40.20 -10.59
N GLY A 10 26.35 41.15 -11.51
CA GLY A 10 25.57 40.92 -12.74
C GLY A 10 24.05 40.77 -12.57
N PHE A 11 23.52 40.85 -11.36
CA PHE A 11 22.07 40.84 -11.11
C PHE A 11 21.48 42.26 -11.21
N SER A 12 21.41 42.78 -12.44
CA SER A 12 20.50 43.90 -12.73
C SER A 12 19.14 43.33 -13.13
N PRO A 13 18.02 43.74 -12.50
CA PRO A 13 16.70 43.45 -13.06
C PRO A 13 16.60 44.10 -14.45
N PRO A 14 15.99 43.42 -15.45
CA PRO A 14 15.81 43.99 -16.78
C PRO A 14 14.93 45.24 -16.70
N ALA A 15 15.30 46.26 -17.48
CA ALA A 15 14.56 47.52 -17.55
C ALA A 15 13.09 47.26 -17.97
N PRO A 16 12.11 47.93 -17.35
CA PRO A 16 10.73 47.80 -17.77
C PRO A 16 10.58 48.34 -19.20
N PRO A 17 9.75 47.70 -20.05
CA PRO A 17 9.57 48.11 -21.43
C PRO A 17 8.98 49.54 -21.50
N PRO A 18 9.38 50.34 -22.51
CA PRO A 18 8.87 51.70 -22.69
C PRO A 18 7.35 51.66 -22.91
N ARG A 19 6.64 52.51 -22.17
CA ARG A 19 5.19 52.68 -22.33
C ARG A 19 4.89 53.23 -23.73
N PRO A 20 3.86 52.71 -24.43
CA PRO A 20 3.47 53.29 -25.71
C PRO A 20 2.98 54.74 -25.54
N PRO A 21 3.16 55.60 -26.55
CA PRO A 21 2.77 56.99 -26.48
C PRO A 21 1.27 57.13 -26.23
N SER A 22 0.93 58.03 -25.32
CA SER A 22 -0.42 58.42 -24.94
C SER A 22 -1.30 58.69 -26.16
N ALA A 23 -2.38 57.91 -26.31
CA ALA A 23 -3.45 58.22 -27.22
C ALA A 23 -4.06 59.58 -26.83
N ARG A 24 -4.02 60.52 -27.77
CA ARG A 24 -4.67 61.83 -27.68
C ARG A 24 -6.14 61.61 -27.35
N TRP A 25 -6.65 62.32 -26.35
CA TRP A 25 -8.06 62.40 -26.02
C TRP A 25 -8.81 62.97 -27.24
N VAL A 26 -9.48 62.10 -27.98
CA VAL A 26 -10.46 62.49 -28.99
C VAL A 26 -11.79 62.57 -28.28
N ALA A 27 -12.33 63.79 -28.15
CA ALA A 27 -13.67 64.00 -27.61
C ALA A 27 -14.69 63.22 -28.47
N PRO A 28 -15.53 62.35 -27.89
CA PRO A 28 -16.57 61.69 -28.66
C PRO A 28 -17.63 62.72 -29.05
N LYS A 29 -17.79 62.90 -30.36
CA LYS A 29 -18.98 63.54 -30.94
C LYS A 29 -20.22 62.79 -30.48
N GLY A 30 -21.23 63.58 -30.08
CA GLY A 30 -22.44 63.13 -29.40
C GLY A 30 -23.10 61.88 -29.99
N LYS A 31 -23.57 61.04 -29.08
CA LYS A 31 -24.57 60.02 -29.37
C LYS A 31 -25.70 60.15 -28.36
N SER A 32 -26.89 60.39 -28.93
CA SER A 32 -28.19 59.83 -28.56
C SER A 32 -28.41 59.49 -27.08
N SER A 33 -29.38 60.17 -26.47
CA SER A 33 -29.95 59.85 -25.16
C SER A 33 -30.54 58.43 -25.15
N VAL A 34 -29.80 57.48 -24.60
CA VAL A 34 -30.31 56.18 -24.20
C VAL A 34 -30.45 56.20 -22.68
N ALA A 35 -31.64 55.82 -22.19
CA ALA A 35 -31.99 55.79 -20.78
C ALA A 35 -30.97 55.00 -19.93
N PRO A 36 -30.77 55.36 -18.65
CA PRO A 36 -29.76 54.72 -17.81
C PRO A 36 -30.12 53.26 -17.58
N VAL A 37 -29.34 52.34 -18.16
CA VAL A 37 -29.39 50.92 -17.81
C VAL A 37 -28.90 50.80 -16.37
N ALA A 38 -29.73 50.21 -15.50
CA ALA A 38 -29.40 50.00 -14.11
C ALA A 38 -28.08 49.23 -13.97
N PRO A 39 -27.22 49.57 -12.98
CA PRO A 39 -25.97 48.86 -12.77
C PRO A 39 -26.26 47.37 -12.52
N PRO A 40 -25.44 46.45 -13.05
CA PRO A 40 -25.62 45.03 -12.79
C PRO A 40 -25.61 44.78 -11.28
N PRO A 41 -26.44 43.86 -10.77
CA PRO A 41 -26.47 43.57 -9.34
C PRO A 41 -25.06 43.16 -8.88
N ALA A 42 -24.61 43.75 -7.77
CA ALA A 42 -23.31 43.44 -7.20
C ALA A 42 -23.20 41.91 -6.97
N PRO A 43 -22.02 41.31 -7.22
CA PRO A 43 -21.83 39.88 -7.00
C PRO A 43 -22.19 39.55 -5.55
N VAL A 44 -23.20 38.70 -5.36
CA VAL A 44 -23.58 38.17 -4.06
C VAL A 44 -22.41 37.28 -3.62
N VAL A 45 -21.54 37.82 -2.76
CA VAL A 45 -20.52 37.02 -2.09
C VAL A 45 -21.28 36.05 -1.17
N PRO A 46 -21.16 34.73 -1.35
CA PRO A 46 -21.79 33.79 -0.44
C PRO A 46 -21.22 34.06 0.96
N VAL A 47 -22.08 34.52 1.88
CA VAL A 47 -21.73 34.59 3.29
C VAL A 47 -21.54 33.14 3.72
N GLU A 48 -20.30 32.72 3.97
CA GLU A 48 -20.02 31.39 4.52
C GLU A 48 -20.88 31.21 5.76
N ASP A 49 -21.76 30.18 5.75
CA ASP A 49 -22.55 29.83 6.92
C ASP A 49 -21.58 29.54 8.08
N PRO A 50 -21.55 30.36 9.15
CA PRO A 50 -20.61 30.18 10.25
C PRO A 50 -20.78 28.83 10.93
N ALA A 51 -21.99 28.24 10.89
CA ALA A 51 -22.22 26.88 11.38
C ALA A 51 -21.57 25.83 10.47
N ALA A 52 -21.56 26.03 9.15
CA ALA A 52 -20.87 25.15 8.21
C ALA A 52 -19.34 25.24 8.36
N ALA A 53 -18.80 26.45 8.53
CA ALA A 53 -17.37 26.67 8.79
C ALA A 53 -16.92 26.00 10.10
N LYS A 54 -17.69 26.13 11.19
CA LYS A 54 -17.41 25.46 12.47
C LYS A 54 -17.44 23.93 12.34
N ARG A 55 -18.41 23.38 11.59
CA ARG A 55 -18.51 21.94 11.30
C ARG A 55 -17.35 21.44 10.43
N ALA A 56 -16.86 22.23 9.49
CA ALA A 56 -15.70 21.89 8.66
C ALA A 56 -14.41 21.86 9.51
N TRP A 57 -14.21 22.87 10.35
CA TRP A 57 -13.07 22.96 11.26
C TRP A 57 -13.03 21.79 12.27
N ALA A 58 -14.17 21.42 12.86
CA ALA A 58 -14.25 20.29 13.78
C ALA A 58 -13.90 18.95 13.09
N ARG A 59 -14.35 18.76 11.84
CA ARG A 59 -14.02 17.58 11.03
C ARG A 59 -12.53 17.51 10.72
N ASP A 60 -11.93 18.63 10.32
CA ASP A 60 -10.49 18.72 10.06
C ASP A 60 -9.67 18.36 11.31
N ILE A 61 -10.01 18.88 12.49
CA ILE A 61 -9.32 18.49 13.73
C ILE A 61 -9.47 17.00 14.03
N ALA A 62 -10.69 16.47 13.92
CA ALA A 62 -10.95 15.05 14.17
C ALA A 62 -10.14 14.17 13.22
N GLU A 63 -10.04 14.54 11.94
CA GLU A 63 -9.26 13.83 10.94
C GLU A 63 -7.76 13.85 11.25
N ARG A 64 -7.22 15.02 11.65
CA ARG A 64 -5.80 15.14 12.07
C ARG A 64 -5.50 14.24 13.26
N GLN A 65 -6.38 14.22 14.26
CA GLN A 65 -6.24 13.34 15.42
C GLN A 65 -6.34 11.87 15.03
N ALA A 66 -7.25 11.50 14.14
CA ALA A 66 -7.39 10.14 13.64
C ALA A 66 -6.12 9.68 12.90
N ASN A 67 -5.54 10.53 12.05
CA ASN A 67 -4.32 10.22 11.31
C ASN A 67 -3.11 10.05 12.24
N ARG A 68 -3.00 10.87 13.29
CA ARG A 68 -1.97 10.71 14.31
C ARG A 68 -2.15 9.41 15.11
N ARG A 69 -3.36 9.12 15.59
CA ARG A 69 -3.67 7.88 16.31
C ARG A 69 -3.40 6.65 15.46
N PHE A 70 -3.72 6.71 14.16
CA PHE A 70 -3.39 5.67 13.21
C PHE A 70 -1.88 5.43 13.14
N ALA A 71 -1.07 6.48 13.03
CA ALA A 71 0.39 6.35 13.01
C ALA A 71 0.94 5.76 14.32
N GLU A 72 0.38 6.13 15.48
CA GLU A 72 0.71 5.57 16.80
C GLU A 72 0.33 4.08 16.89
N ALA A 73 -0.87 3.71 16.47
CA ALA A 73 -1.35 2.32 16.47
C ALA A 73 -0.52 1.40 15.56
N VAL A 74 -0.07 1.89 14.39
CA VAL A 74 0.80 1.12 13.51
C VAL A 74 2.13 0.76 14.20
N VAL A 75 2.66 1.60 15.10
CA VAL A 75 3.87 1.26 15.89
C VAL A 75 3.63 0.04 16.77
N VAL A 76 2.49 -0.01 17.44
CA VAL A 76 2.11 -1.13 18.31
C VAL A 76 1.96 -2.40 17.49
N LEU A 77 1.19 -2.36 16.40
CA LEU A 77 0.93 -3.53 15.55
C LEU A 77 2.21 -4.07 14.90
N THR A 78 3.10 -3.19 14.46
CA THR A 78 4.36 -3.61 13.82
C THR A 78 5.34 -4.22 14.82
N ARG A 79 5.36 -3.73 16.06
CA ARG A 79 6.10 -4.38 17.15
C ARG A 79 5.52 -5.75 17.49
N ALA A 80 4.19 -5.86 17.54
CA ALA A 80 3.52 -7.13 17.82
C ALA A 80 3.73 -8.17 16.71
N ALA A 81 3.88 -7.73 15.45
CA ALA A 81 4.19 -8.59 14.32
C ALA A 81 5.67 -8.99 14.22
N ASP A 82 6.58 -8.29 14.91
CA ASP A 82 8.02 -8.61 14.90
C ASP A 82 8.30 -9.81 15.81
N ARG A 83 8.87 -10.85 15.23
CA ARG A 83 9.22 -12.10 15.92
C ARG A 83 10.29 -11.93 17.00
N ASN A 84 11.06 -10.83 16.95
CA ASN A 84 12.14 -10.56 17.90
C ASN A 84 11.69 -9.75 19.13
N VAL A 85 10.45 -9.24 19.13
CA VAL A 85 9.91 -8.46 20.25
C VAL A 85 9.32 -9.41 21.28
N SER A 86 9.74 -9.25 22.55
CA SER A 86 9.40 -10.19 23.62
C SER A 86 7.97 -10.04 24.14
N TRP A 87 7.37 -8.85 24.08
CA TRP A 87 6.01 -8.60 24.57
C TRP A 87 5.46 -7.24 24.11
N VAL A 88 4.15 -7.19 23.87
CA VAL A 88 3.37 -5.97 23.63
C VAL A 88 2.14 -6.02 24.53
N ASP A 89 1.78 -4.88 25.15
CA ASP A 89 0.64 -4.81 26.06
C ASP A 89 -0.67 -5.17 25.33
N PRO A 90 -1.48 -6.13 25.85
CA PRO A 90 -2.77 -6.49 25.27
C PRO A 90 -3.74 -5.31 25.16
N VAL A 91 -3.68 -4.35 26.09
CA VAL A 91 -4.52 -3.13 26.05
C VAL A 91 -4.12 -2.25 24.87
N ASP A 92 -2.81 -2.05 24.66
CA ASP A 92 -2.29 -1.30 23.53
C ASP A 92 -2.61 -2.00 22.21
N LEU A 93 -2.52 -3.33 22.17
CA LEU A 93 -2.83 -4.12 20.99
C LEU A 93 -4.32 -4.05 20.63
N ALA A 94 -5.21 -4.17 21.62
CA ALA A 94 -6.65 -4.04 21.44
C ALA A 94 -7.05 -2.63 20.98
N TRP A 95 -6.44 -1.60 21.58
CA TRP A 95 -6.61 -0.22 21.12
C TRP A 95 -6.15 -0.05 19.66
N ALA A 96 -4.96 -0.55 19.33
CA ALA A 96 -4.39 -0.41 17.99
C ALA A 96 -5.24 -1.12 16.92
N GLY A 97 -5.77 -2.30 17.24
CA GLY A 97 -6.68 -3.06 16.38
C GLY A 97 -8.01 -2.34 16.11
N ASN A 98 -8.49 -1.52 17.05
CA ASN A 98 -9.70 -0.70 16.85
C ASN A 98 -9.45 0.57 16.02
N VAL A 99 -8.20 1.03 15.94
CA VAL A 99 -7.84 2.27 15.24
C VAL A 99 -7.44 2.01 13.78
N VAL A 100 -6.77 0.89 13.53
CA VAL A 100 -6.24 0.52 12.21
C VAL A 100 -7.22 -0.45 11.54
N PRO A 101 -7.63 -0.21 10.27
CA PRO A 101 -8.47 -1.16 9.54
C PRO A 101 -7.83 -2.54 9.47
N GLU A 102 -8.67 -3.58 9.54
CA GLU A 102 -8.24 -4.98 9.57
C GLU A 102 -7.31 -5.33 8.40
N ASP A 103 -7.63 -4.88 7.18
CA ASP A 103 -6.80 -5.12 5.99
C ASP A 103 -5.37 -4.59 6.15
N VAL A 104 -5.22 -3.43 6.79
CA VAL A 104 -3.90 -2.84 7.04
C VAL A 104 -3.18 -3.61 8.13
N HIS A 105 -3.87 -3.97 9.22
CA HIS A 105 -3.30 -4.81 10.26
C HIS A 105 -2.79 -6.14 9.70
N THR A 106 -3.59 -6.80 8.87
CA THR A 106 -3.22 -8.06 8.22
C THR A 106 -2.05 -7.88 7.26
N TYR A 107 -2.06 -6.82 6.44
CA TYR A 107 -0.93 -6.50 5.57
C TYR A 107 0.37 -6.30 6.35
N LEU A 108 0.34 -5.63 7.53
CA LEU A 108 1.52 -5.44 8.37
C LEU A 108 2.08 -6.77 8.89
N ARG A 109 1.21 -7.72 9.28
CA ARG A 109 1.61 -9.08 9.68
C ARG A 109 2.26 -9.81 8.51
N VAL A 110 1.63 -9.80 7.34
CA VAL A 110 2.17 -10.43 6.12
C VAL A 110 3.52 -9.84 5.72
N ARG A 111 3.68 -8.52 5.84
CA ARG A 111 4.95 -7.83 5.59
C ARG A 111 6.05 -8.26 6.56
N ALA A 112 5.70 -8.49 7.83
CA ALA A 112 6.64 -9.05 8.82
C ALA A 112 7.02 -10.50 8.50
N TYR A 113 6.08 -11.34 8.04
CA TYR A 113 6.39 -12.69 7.54
C TYR A 113 7.34 -12.67 6.33
N ALA A 114 7.21 -11.67 5.46
CA ALA A 114 8.14 -11.43 4.35
C ALA A 114 9.52 -10.90 4.81
N GLY A 115 9.74 -10.68 6.11
CA GLY A 115 10.98 -10.13 6.66
C GLY A 115 11.18 -8.64 6.38
N LEU A 116 10.12 -7.92 6.01
CA LEU A 116 10.20 -6.51 5.64
C LEU A 116 9.83 -5.59 6.81
N GLN A 117 10.61 -4.53 7.00
CA GLN A 117 10.39 -3.60 8.10
C GLN A 117 9.34 -2.52 7.77
N THR A 118 8.36 -2.43 8.67
CA THR A 118 7.52 -1.26 8.99
C THR A 118 8.22 0.11 8.92
N ARG A 119 8.01 1.02 7.94
CA ARG A 119 8.45 2.41 8.16
C ARG A 119 7.61 2.98 9.30
N ILE A 120 8.25 3.46 10.37
CA ILE A 120 7.58 4.08 11.52
C ILE A 120 7.79 5.59 11.45
N LEU A 121 6.74 6.37 11.69
CA LEU A 121 6.88 7.83 11.85
C LEU A 121 7.44 8.17 13.22
N GLY A 122 8.49 8.98 13.26
CA GLY A 122 9.04 9.53 14.51
C GLY A 122 8.10 10.57 15.16
N ASP A 123 8.39 10.94 16.41
CA ASP A 123 7.58 11.91 17.18
C ASP A 123 7.36 13.23 16.43
N ASP A 124 8.44 13.79 15.86
CA ASP A 124 8.38 15.03 15.09
C ASP A 124 7.51 14.89 13.83
N GLU A 125 7.56 13.74 13.15
CA GLU A 125 6.76 13.48 11.95
C GLU A 125 5.28 13.26 12.29
N ARG A 126 4.99 12.68 13.47
CA ARG A 126 3.62 12.50 13.98
C ARG A 126 2.96 13.83 14.35
N GLY A 127 3.76 14.88 14.58
CA GLY A 127 3.28 16.26 14.75
C GLY A 127 2.82 16.93 13.45
N ASP A 128 3.21 16.41 12.27
CA ASP A 128 2.85 16.98 10.97
C ASP A 128 1.56 16.33 10.41
N PRO A 129 0.44 17.08 10.29
CA PRO A 129 -0.82 16.56 9.77
C PRO A 129 -0.72 16.02 8.33
N LYS A 130 0.12 16.63 7.49
CA LYS A 130 0.26 16.22 6.08
C LYS A 130 1.01 14.90 5.99
N ARG A 131 2.06 14.72 6.79
CA ARG A 131 2.81 13.45 6.83
C ARG A 131 1.97 12.31 7.37
N THR A 132 1.25 12.53 8.46
CA THR A 132 0.38 11.50 9.05
C THR A 132 -0.77 11.10 8.11
N ALA A 133 -1.37 12.07 7.41
CA ALA A 133 -2.37 11.79 6.38
C ALA A 133 -1.79 10.99 5.19
N ALA A 134 -0.64 11.41 4.65
CA ALA A 134 0.02 10.72 3.55
C ALA A 134 0.47 9.30 3.94
N TYR A 135 0.95 9.13 5.17
CA TYR A 135 1.34 7.84 5.72
C TYR A 135 0.15 6.87 5.82
N ARG A 136 -0.98 7.35 6.37
CA ARG A 136 -2.22 6.56 6.43
C ARG A 136 -2.70 6.15 5.04
N ALA A 137 -2.81 7.11 4.12
CA ALA A 137 -3.23 6.84 2.75
C ALA A 137 -2.27 5.87 2.02
N GLY A 138 -0.96 6.04 2.24
CA GLY A 138 0.07 5.18 1.67
C GLY A 138 -0.04 3.74 2.15
N LEU A 139 -0.21 3.51 3.46
CA LEU A 139 -0.36 2.16 4.00
C LEU A 139 -1.66 1.49 3.56
N ILE A 140 -2.78 2.22 3.54
CA ILE A 140 -4.06 1.68 3.02
C ILE A 140 -3.90 1.27 1.55
N ARG A 141 -3.25 2.12 0.74
CA ARG A 141 -2.99 1.81 -0.67
C ARG A 141 -2.10 0.58 -0.82
N LEU A 142 -1.01 0.49 -0.06
CA LEU A 142 -0.11 -0.67 -0.11
C LEU A 142 -0.84 -1.95 0.29
N ALA A 143 -1.60 -1.92 1.38
CA ALA A 143 -2.41 -3.07 1.81
C ALA A 143 -3.35 -3.56 0.69
N ALA A 144 -3.90 -2.65 -0.11
CA ALA A 144 -4.79 -3.01 -1.21
C ALA A 144 -4.07 -3.42 -2.52
N THR A 145 -2.80 -3.09 -2.73
CA THR A 145 -2.17 -3.16 -4.07
C THR A 145 -0.78 -3.80 -4.13
N ASP A 146 -0.12 -4.01 -3.00
CA ASP A 146 1.22 -4.59 -2.95
C ASP A 146 1.19 -6.12 -3.02
N PHE A 147 0.77 -6.63 -4.17
CA PHE A 147 0.56 -8.07 -4.39
C PHE A 147 1.85 -8.90 -4.27
N GLU A 148 3.02 -8.29 -4.52
CA GLU A 148 4.30 -8.98 -4.39
C GLU A 148 4.67 -9.26 -2.92
N VAL A 149 4.45 -8.28 -2.04
CA VAL A 149 4.61 -8.50 -0.60
C VAL A 149 3.58 -9.47 -0.07
N TRP A 150 2.32 -9.38 -0.53
CA TRP A 150 1.29 -10.34 -0.15
C TRP A 150 1.67 -11.78 -0.53
N THR A 151 2.06 -12.02 -1.78
CA THR A 151 2.47 -13.37 -2.22
C THR A 151 3.67 -13.90 -1.45
N THR A 152 4.70 -13.08 -1.25
CA THR A 152 5.92 -13.49 -0.54
C THR A 152 5.63 -13.78 0.94
N GLY A 153 4.85 -12.91 1.59
CA GLY A 153 4.52 -13.05 3.00
C GLY A 153 3.55 -14.19 3.29
N LEU A 154 2.55 -14.44 2.42
CA LEU A 154 1.65 -15.59 2.55
C LEU A 154 2.41 -16.91 2.39
N ALA A 155 3.31 -17.01 1.41
CA ALA A 155 4.15 -18.20 1.26
C ALA A 155 5.08 -18.43 2.47
N ALA A 156 5.55 -17.37 3.13
CA ALA A 156 6.34 -17.46 4.36
C ALA A 156 5.47 -17.82 5.58
N TYR A 157 4.22 -17.36 5.62
CA TYR A 157 3.23 -17.75 6.62
C TYR A 157 2.88 -19.24 6.51
N ASP A 158 2.61 -19.76 5.31
CA ASP A 158 2.30 -21.18 5.10
C ASP A 158 3.43 -22.09 5.58
N ARG A 159 4.70 -21.68 5.33
CA ARG A 159 5.87 -22.39 5.89
C ARG A 159 5.90 -22.33 7.41
N ALA A 160 5.60 -21.18 8.01
CA ALA A 160 5.55 -21.06 9.47
C ALA A 160 4.45 -21.93 10.10
N VAL A 161 3.29 -22.06 9.44
CA VAL A 161 2.21 -22.97 9.85
C VAL A 161 2.65 -24.43 9.74
N ALA A 162 3.29 -24.80 8.63
CA ALA A 162 3.82 -26.15 8.42
C ALA A 162 4.89 -26.50 9.46
N ASP A 163 5.82 -25.57 9.74
CA ASP A 163 6.87 -25.73 10.76
C ASP A 163 6.29 -25.85 12.17
N ALA A 164 5.27 -25.05 12.51
CA ALA A 164 4.59 -25.13 13.80
C ALA A 164 3.92 -26.50 13.98
N THR A 165 3.21 -26.97 12.95
CA THR A 165 2.59 -28.29 12.92
C THR A 165 3.62 -29.40 13.10
N ALA A 166 4.73 -29.35 12.34
CA ALA A 166 5.80 -30.35 12.41
C ALA A 166 6.47 -30.42 13.79
N ARG A 167 6.52 -29.30 14.52
CA ARG A 167 7.12 -29.20 15.86
C ARG A 167 6.11 -29.37 17.00
N GLY A 168 4.82 -29.59 16.70
CA GLY A 168 3.76 -29.64 17.71
C GLY A 168 3.56 -28.31 18.46
N ALA A 169 3.97 -27.19 17.86
CA ALA A 169 3.79 -25.86 18.42
C ALA A 169 2.40 -25.30 18.05
N SER A 170 1.96 -24.26 18.78
CA SER A 170 0.73 -23.54 18.42
C SER A 170 0.88 -22.90 17.04
N ALA A 171 -0.12 -23.11 16.17
CA ALA A 171 -0.15 -22.49 14.86
C ALA A 171 -0.23 -20.96 15.00
N PRO A 172 0.45 -20.20 14.13
CA PRO A 172 0.28 -18.76 14.10
C PRO A 172 -1.17 -18.36 13.84
N GLU A 173 -1.54 -17.14 14.23
CA GLU A 173 -2.89 -16.60 14.02
C GLU A 173 -3.24 -16.59 12.52
N ALA A 174 -4.48 -16.99 12.21
CA ALA A 174 -4.97 -17.09 10.84
C ALA A 174 -4.97 -15.73 10.13
N ILE A 175 -4.50 -15.73 8.89
CA ILE A 175 -4.47 -14.56 8.01
C ILE A 175 -5.67 -14.62 7.06
N SER A 176 -6.59 -13.68 7.19
CA SER A 176 -7.70 -13.48 6.24
C SER A 176 -7.27 -12.50 5.14
N VAL A 177 -7.25 -12.94 3.89
CA VAL A 177 -6.83 -12.11 2.75
C VAL A 177 -8.06 -11.41 2.16
N PRO A 178 -8.03 -10.08 1.94
CA PRO A 178 -9.13 -9.40 1.29
C PRO A 178 -9.34 -9.91 -0.15
N THR A 179 -10.59 -10.11 -0.57
CA THR A 179 -10.93 -10.66 -1.91
C THR A 179 -10.29 -9.90 -3.06
N VAL A 180 -10.23 -8.56 -2.97
CA VAL A 180 -9.58 -7.70 -3.97
C VAL A 180 -8.09 -8.02 -4.11
N VAL A 181 -7.42 -8.38 -3.01
CA VAL A 181 -6.02 -8.78 -3.00
C VAL A 181 -5.86 -10.16 -3.62
N GLU A 182 -6.73 -11.12 -3.29
CA GLU A 182 -6.73 -12.46 -3.92
C GLU A 182 -6.85 -12.36 -5.44
N ASP A 183 -7.81 -11.57 -5.93
CA ASP A 183 -8.01 -11.31 -7.37
C ASP A 183 -6.77 -10.65 -8.00
N GLY A 184 -6.15 -9.71 -7.30
CA GLY A 184 -4.93 -9.04 -7.74
C GLY A 184 -3.74 -9.98 -7.87
N ILE A 185 -3.56 -10.87 -6.88
CA ILE A 185 -2.54 -11.91 -6.88
C ILE A 185 -2.76 -12.88 -8.05
N ALA A 186 -4.00 -13.32 -8.27
CA ALA A 186 -4.35 -14.21 -9.37
C ALA A 186 -4.02 -13.57 -10.74
N LYS A 187 -4.36 -12.29 -10.94
CA LYS A 187 -4.00 -11.54 -12.16
C LYS A 187 -2.49 -11.45 -12.36
N LEU A 188 -1.75 -11.14 -11.28
CA LEU A 188 -0.30 -11.05 -11.32
C LEU A 188 0.35 -12.41 -11.66
N ALA A 189 -0.19 -13.51 -11.15
CA ALA A 189 0.27 -14.86 -11.50
C ALA A 189 0.05 -15.18 -12.99
N VAL A 190 -1.15 -14.88 -13.52
CA VAL A 190 -1.48 -15.07 -14.95
C VAL A 190 -0.55 -14.24 -15.84
N GLU A 191 -0.27 -12.98 -15.48
CA GLU A 191 0.67 -12.14 -16.23
C GLU A 191 2.10 -12.69 -16.20
N LYS A 192 2.58 -13.18 -15.05
CA LYS A 192 3.90 -13.80 -14.94
C LYS A 192 4.01 -15.03 -15.84
N ILE A 193 2.99 -15.90 -15.85
CA ILE A 193 2.96 -17.08 -16.72
C ILE A 193 2.98 -16.67 -18.20
N LYS A 194 2.18 -15.68 -18.59
CA LYS A 194 2.18 -15.15 -19.96
C LYS A 194 3.56 -14.62 -20.37
N ARG A 195 4.19 -13.81 -19.52
CA ARG A 195 5.54 -13.27 -19.78
C ARG A 195 6.60 -14.39 -19.91
N LEU A 196 6.50 -15.44 -19.09
CA LEU A 196 7.39 -16.60 -19.18
C LEU A 196 7.17 -17.39 -20.49
N ALA A 197 5.91 -17.60 -20.89
CA ALA A 197 5.58 -18.25 -22.15
C ALA A 197 6.08 -17.45 -23.36
N ASP A 198 5.87 -16.13 -23.36
CA ASP A 198 6.37 -15.24 -24.42
C ASP A 198 7.89 -15.23 -24.50
N ALA A 199 8.58 -15.23 -23.35
CA ALA A 199 10.04 -15.30 -23.29
C ALA A 199 10.57 -16.65 -23.80
N ALA A 200 9.89 -17.76 -23.49
CA ALA A 200 10.23 -19.09 -23.99
C ALA A 200 10.03 -19.18 -25.52
N ALA A 201 8.92 -18.66 -26.04
CA ALA A 201 8.64 -18.62 -27.47
C ALA A 201 9.70 -17.82 -28.26
N ARG A 202 10.16 -16.69 -27.70
CA ARG A 202 11.23 -15.88 -28.30
C ARG A 202 12.60 -16.55 -28.29
N ARG A 203 12.90 -17.40 -27.30
CA ARG A 203 14.14 -18.21 -27.28
C ARG A 203 14.09 -19.40 -28.25
N GLY A 204 12.91 -19.95 -28.50
CA GLY A 204 12.71 -21.02 -29.49
C GLY A 204 12.78 -20.56 -30.96
N GLY A 205 12.62 -19.27 -31.23
CA GLY A 205 12.60 -18.71 -32.59
C GLY A 205 13.95 -18.58 -33.31
N ASN A 206 15.08 -18.80 -32.62
CA ASN A 206 16.43 -18.71 -33.21
C ASN A 206 17.19 -20.05 -33.26
N ALA A 207 16.54 -21.18 -32.93
CA ALA A 207 17.11 -22.52 -33.11
C ALA A 207 16.76 -23.09 -34.50
N SER A 208 17.10 -22.34 -35.54
CA SER A 208 17.16 -22.83 -36.91
C SER A 208 18.63 -22.97 -37.28
N GLY A 209 19.21 -24.14 -37.00
CA GLY A 209 20.55 -24.46 -37.50
C GLY A 209 21.27 -25.54 -36.70
N GLY A 210 21.22 -26.77 -37.21
CA GLY A 210 22.26 -27.76 -36.95
C GLY A 210 21.88 -28.85 -35.96
N THR A 211 21.35 -29.95 -36.48
CA THR A 211 21.69 -31.28 -35.96
C THR A 211 23.21 -31.45 -36.03
N PRO A 212 23.87 -31.91 -34.96
CA PRO A 212 24.82 -32.99 -35.17
C PRO A 212 24.43 -34.19 -34.31
N ALA A 213 24.55 -35.34 -34.96
CA ALA A 213 24.39 -36.65 -34.39
C ALA A 213 25.37 -36.89 -33.23
N GLY A 214 24.95 -37.73 -32.28
CA GLY A 214 25.84 -38.58 -31.51
C GLY A 214 26.11 -38.17 -30.07
N THR A 215 25.24 -38.56 -29.13
CA THR A 215 25.64 -39.09 -27.80
C THR A 215 24.48 -39.94 -27.25
N PRO A 216 24.72 -41.16 -26.71
CA PRO A 216 23.66 -42.00 -26.14
C PRO A 216 23.14 -41.45 -24.79
N PRO A 217 21.96 -41.91 -24.32
CA PRO A 217 21.22 -41.29 -23.23
C PRO A 217 21.88 -41.54 -21.87
N GLY A 218 22.22 -40.45 -21.18
CA GLY A 218 22.50 -40.44 -19.75
C GLY A 218 21.23 -40.75 -18.94
N THR A 219 21.43 -41.58 -17.93
CA THR A 219 20.47 -42.15 -16.98
C THR A 219 19.39 -41.18 -16.50
N PRO A 220 18.09 -41.56 -16.47
CA PRO A 220 17.05 -40.74 -15.85
C PRO A 220 17.27 -40.67 -14.32
N PRO A 221 16.80 -39.62 -13.64
CA PRO A 221 16.81 -39.56 -12.18
C PRO A 221 15.97 -40.71 -11.61
N VAL A 222 16.54 -41.40 -10.62
CA VAL A 222 15.88 -42.50 -9.89
C VAL A 222 14.66 -41.94 -9.17
N THR A 223 13.48 -42.21 -9.71
CA THR A 223 12.21 -42.14 -8.99
C THR A 223 12.21 -43.14 -7.83
N PRO A 224 11.75 -42.77 -6.63
CA PRO A 224 11.61 -43.72 -5.53
C PRO A 224 10.58 -44.81 -5.90
N PRO A 225 10.78 -46.07 -5.47
CA PRO A 225 9.88 -47.15 -5.82
C PRO A 225 8.49 -46.92 -5.21
N THR A 226 7.51 -46.80 -6.10
CA THR A 226 6.09 -46.97 -5.80
C THR A 226 5.85 -48.38 -5.28
N GLY A 227 5.61 -48.50 -3.98
CA GLY A 227 5.11 -49.71 -3.36
C GLY A 227 3.71 -50.05 -3.87
N THR A 228 3.57 -51.31 -4.26
CA THR A 228 2.38 -51.99 -4.78
C THR A 228 1.13 -51.85 -3.91
N LYS A 229 0.00 -51.66 -4.61
CA LYS A 229 -1.37 -51.85 -4.13
C LYS A 229 -1.53 -53.14 -3.33
N LYS A 230 -2.24 -53.04 -2.22
CA LYS A 230 -3.09 -54.13 -1.71
C LYS A 230 -4.48 -53.53 -1.51
N ASP A 231 -5.40 -53.90 -2.39
CA ASP A 231 -6.83 -53.75 -2.14
C ASP A 231 -7.20 -54.69 -0.99
N ARG A 232 -7.84 -54.15 0.06
CA ARG A 232 -8.98 -54.77 0.72
C ARG A 232 -9.65 -53.79 1.69
N ASP A 233 -10.90 -53.53 1.34
CA ASP A 233 -12.09 -53.35 2.19
C ASP A 233 -12.21 -52.07 3.04
N ASP A 234 -13.12 -51.22 2.54
CA ASP A 234 -13.93 -50.28 3.30
C ASP A 234 -14.53 -50.93 4.54
N GLU A 235 -14.28 -50.36 5.72
CA GLU A 235 -15.25 -50.26 6.82
C GLU A 235 -14.66 -49.35 7.92
N GLU A 236 -15.18 -48.13 8.02
CA GLU A 236 -15.28 -47.37 9.26
C GLU A 236 -16.79 -47.05 9.44
N PRO A 237 -17.35 -46.94 10.67
CA PRO A 237 -16.80 -46.01 11.66
C PRO A 237 -16.98 -46.30 13.18
N THR A 238 -16.04 -45.73 13.96
CA THR A 238 -16.18 -45.15 15.34
C THR A 238 -16.49 -46.07 16.55
N PRO A 239 -16.35 -45.58 17.82
CA PRO A 239 -15.14 -45.10 18.51
C PRO A 239 -15.03 -45.66 19.95
N ASP A 240 -13.86 -46.08 20.45
CA ASP A 240 -13.71 -46.30 21.90
C ASP A 240 -12.32 -45.86 22.40
N ALA A 241 -12.35 -44.85 23.29
CA ALA A 241 -11.34 -44.58 24.29
C ALA A 241 -12.07 -44.47 25.65
N PRO A 242 -11.44 -44.68 26.82
CA PRO A 242 -10.00 -44.79 27.07
C PRO A 242 -9.59 -45.97 27.98
N ALA A 243 -8.34 -46.43 27.90
CA ALA A 243 -7.71 -47.19 28.97
C ALA A 243 -6.75 -46.27 29.75
N GLY A 244 -7.06 -46.06 31.03
CA GLY A 244 -6.30 -45.21 31.96
C GLY A 244 -4.89 -45.73 32.29
N PRO A 245 -4.17 -45.00 33.18
CA PRO A 245 -2.72 -45.12 33.33
C PRO A 245 -2.33 -46.44 34.01
N ARG A 246 -1.31 -47.11 33.44
CA ARG A 246 -0.53 -48.13 34.14
C ARG A 246 0.74 -47.48 34.70
N ARG A 247 1.03 -47.87 35.95
CA ARG A 247 2.05 -47.36 36.88
C ARG A 247 3.42 -47.17 36.28
#